data_AF-A0A950JLD6-F1
#
_entry.id   AF-A0A950JLD6-F1
#
_cell.length_a   1.000
_cell.length_b   1.000
_cell.length_c   1.000
_cell.angle_alpha   90.00
_cell.angle_beta   90.00
_cell.angle_gamma   90.00
#
_symmetry.space_group_name_H-M   'P 1'
#
loop_
_entity.id
_entity.type
_entity.pdbx_description
1 polymer ?
#
loop_
_entity_poly.entity_id
_entity_poly.type
_entity_poly.pdbx_seq_one_letter_code
_entity_poly.pdbx_strand_id
1 'polypeptide(L)'
;MIATLGASSATHAAAINFNFSALDGSILHDGTSLSDSTHLDFSPLVIQLVTSLGPGDDSGLNEFDTITLAGATAPTLNNAIVYGTTPGPLGTDVILSWPMVVGPGVDTFTETLTTVQSIATMSNVPNFIGVTLAGTLTDTMHLFTDAPVLLSLSATQVGANIPSVSFSDTSIVTPTIPEPSTWTMMAFGFAALGYAAARQRKVNVTVLSR
;
A
#
# COMPACT_ATOMS: atom_id res chain seq x y z
N MET A 1 0.48 0.51 -34.21
CA MET A 1 1.09 0.80 -32.91
C MET A 1 -0.03 1.23 -31.98
N ILE A 2 -0.61 0.28 -31.24
CA ILE A 2 -1.64 0.57 -30.24
C ILE A 2 -0.86 1.07 -29.03
N ALA A 3 -0.96 2.36 -28.74
CA ALA A 3 -0.48 2.89 -27.49
C ALA A 3 -1.31 2.23 -26.39
N THR A 4 -0.66 1.42 -25.56
CA THR A 4 -1.15 0.88 -24.29
C THR A 4 -1.32 2.01 -23.27
N LEU A 5 -2.12 3.02 -23.64
CA LEU A 5 -2.63 4.05 -22.73
C LEU A 5 -3.73 3.38 -21.91
N GLY A 6 -3.37 2.93 -20.72
CA GLY A 6 -4.28 2.25 -19.78
C GLY A 6 -3.69 1.01 -19.10
N ALA A 7 -2.55 0.50 -19.59
CA ALA A 7 -1.88 -0.63 -18.95
C ALA A 7 -0.87 -0.18 -17.89
N SER A 8 -0.12 0.92 -18.08
CA SER A 8 0.89 1.33 -17.09
C SER A 8 0.30 1.70 -15.74
N SER A 9 -0.89 2.33 -15.70
CA SER A 9 -1.56 2.66 -14.42
C SER A 9 -2.24 1.46 -13.75
N ALA A 10 -2.49 0.37 -14.49
CA ALA A 10 -3.11 -0.85 -13.97
C ALA A 10 -2.12 -2.02 -13.76
N THR A 11 -0.89 -1.92 -14.29
CA THR A 11 0.17 -2.93 -14.11
C THR A 11 0.93 -2.70 -12.80
N HIS A 12 0.78 -1.52 -12.19
CA HIS A 12 1.31 -1.23 -10.86
C HIS A 12 0.15 -1.34 -9.86
N ALA A 13 -0.41 -2.55 -9.72
CA ALA A 13 -0.84 -2.97 -8.40
C ALA A 13 0.45 -3.05 -7.57
N ALA A 14 0.94 -1.88 -7.14
CA ALA A 14 2.27 -1.73 -6.58
C ALA A 14 2.25 -2.51 -5.28
N ALA A 15 2.82 -3.72 -5.31
CA ALA A 15 3.18 -4.43 -4.11
C ALA A 15 4.42 -3.71 -3.57
N ILE A 16 4.20 -2.79 -2.65
CA ILE A 16 5.30 -2.13 -1.95
C ILE A 16 5.73 -3.08 -0.85
N ASN A 17 6.96 -3.58 -0.95
CA ASN A 17 7.49 -4.55 0.00
C ASN A 17 8.86 -4.10 0.46
N PHE A 18 8.92 -3.63 1.69
CA PHE A 18 10.16 -3.31 2.35
C PHE A 18 10.13 -3.80 3.80
N ASN A 19 11.31 -4.04 4.34
CA ASN A 19 11.48 -4.34 5.75
C ASN A 19 12.05 -3.12 6.47
N PHE A 20 11.72 -2.96 7.75
CA PHE A 20 12.34 -1.94 8.59
C PHE A 20 12.55 -2.43 10.03
N SER A 21 13.50 -1.82 10.74
CA SER A 21 13.86 -2.21 12.11
C SER A 21 13.91 -1.01 13.05
N ALA A 22 13.17 -1.11 14.17
CA ALA A 22 13.19 -0.15 15.27
C ALA A 22 14.45 -0.33 16.12
N LEU A 23 15.56 0.25 15.68
CA LEU A 23 16.89 0.09 16.30
C LEU A 23 17.03 0.78 17.67
N ASP A 24 16.09 1.65 18.04
CA ASP A 24 16.17 2.55 19.20
C ASP A 24 15.16 2.23 20.31
N GLY A 25 14.40 1.14 20.19
CA GLY A 25 13.33 0.81 21.16
C GLY A 25 12.12 1.74 21.06
N SER A 26 11.94 2.43 19.93
CA SER A 26 10.80 3.28 19.60
C SER A 26 9.46 2.55 19.49
N ILE A 27 9.46 1.22 19.56
CA ILE A 27 8.27 0.39 19.54
C ILE A 27 8.19 -0.35 20.87
N LEU A 28 7.14 -0.04 21.60
CA LEU A 28 6.85 -0.60 22.92
C LEU A 28 5.68 -1.58 22.80
N HIS A 29 5.66 -2.56 23.68
CA HIS A 29 4.55 -3.50 23.81
C HIS A 29 4.32 -3.77 25.30
N ASP A 30 3.09 -4.13 25.67
CA ASP A 30 2.78 -4.65 27.00
C ASP A 30 3.08 -6.15 27.14
N GLY A 31 2.96 -6.64 28.37
CA GLY A 31 3.21 -8.03 28.71
C GLY A 31 4.71 -8.39 28.79
N THR A 32 4.98 -9.67 28.95
CA THR A 32 6.35 -10.22 29.01
C THR A 32 6.86 -10.71 27.66
N SER A 33 5.97 -10.80 26.66
CA SER A 33 6.27 -11.22 25.29
C SER A 33 5.35 -10.53 24.30
N LEU A 34 5.76 -10.43 23.03
CA LEU A 34 4.87 -9.96 21.95
C LEU A 34 3.61 -10.81 21.79
N SER A 35 3.65 -12.09 22.16
CA SER A 35 2.51 -13.00 22.03
C SER A 35 1.43 -12.77 23.09
N ASP A 36 1.77 -12.14 24.21
CA ASP A 36 0.85 -11.78 25.28
C ASP A 36 0.40 -10.30 25.20
N SER A 37 0.92 -9.58 24.22
CA SER A 37 0.70 -8.15 24.08
C SER A 37 -0.71 -7.85 23.55
N THR A 38 -1.35 -6.84 24.11
CA THR A 38 -2.64 -6.31 23.66
C THR A 38 -2.51 -5.04 22.82
N HIS A 39 -1.30 -4.46 22.76
CA HIS A 39 -1.03 -3.29 21.94
C HIS A 39 0.45 -3.13 21.52
N LEU A 40 0.68 -2.59 20.32
CA LEU A 40 2.00 -2.10 19.90
C LEU A 40 1.99 -0.57 19.88
N ASP A 41 2.76 0.06 20.76
CA ASP A 41 2.90 1.52 20.85
C ASP A 41 4.08 2.02 20.03
N PHE A 42 3.81 2.95 19.13
CA PHE A 42 4.81 3.62 18.31
C PHE A 42 5.13 4.97 18.93
N SER A 43 6.42 5.27 19.12
CA SER A 43 6.82 6.63 19.46
C SER A 43 6.19 7.66 18.48
N PRO A 44 5.82 8.87 18.93
CA PRO A 44 5.07 9.85 18.13
C PRO A 44 5.70 10.27 16.80
N LEU A 45 6.97 9.98 16.62
CA LEU A 45 7.60 10.05 15.32
C LEU A 45 8.69 8.97 15.30
N VAL A 46 8.47 7.92 14.52
CA VAL A 46 9.50 6.90 14.34
C VAL A 46 10.07 7.00 12.94
N ILE A 47 11.34 7.40 12.87
CA ILE A 47 12.12 7.33 11.64
C ILE A 47 12.73 5.95 11.59
N GLN A 48 12.28 5.16 10.62
CA GLN A 48 12.70 3.78 10.45
C GLN A 48 13.60 3.67 9.23
N LEU A 49 14.57 2.77 9.30
CA LEU A 49 15.46 2.50 8.19
C LEU A 49 14.94 1.32 7.37
N VAL A 50 14.88 1.46 6.05
CA VAL A 50 14.62 0.34 5.15
C VAL A 50 15.80 -0.62 5.23
N THR A 51 15.55 -1.87 5.63
CA THR A 51 16.59 -2.89 5.82
C THR A 51 16.71 -3.84 4.64
N SER A 52 15.65 -3.99 3.83
CA SER A 52 15.68 -4.75 2.58
C SER A 52 14.43 -4.44 1.74
N LEU A 53 14.51 -4.71 0.43
CA LEU A 53 13.36 -4.64 -0.49
C LEU A 53 12.90 -6.04 -0.91
N GLY A 54 11.60 -6.20 -1.11
CA GLY A 54 10.98 -7.43 -1.58
C GLY A 54 11.02 -7.59 -3.11
N PRO A 55 10.76 -8.80 -3.63
CA PRO A 55 10.69 -9.02 -5.07
C PRO A 55 9.60 -8.20 -5.74
N GLY A 56 9.96 -7.40 -6.74
CA GLY A 56 9.00 -6.58 -7.48
C GLY A 56 8.56 -5.31 -6.74
N ASP A 57 9.31 -4.88 -5.72
CA ASP A 57 9.09 -3.59 -5.07
C ASP A 57 9.16 -2.44 -6.09
N ASP A 58 8.16 -1.54 -6.01
CA ASP A 58 8.05 -0.32 -6.82
C ASP A 58 7.80 0.90 -5.93
N SER A 59 8.25 0.84 -4.67
CA SER A 59 8.10 1.93 -3.71
C SER A 59 8.95 3.16 -4.04
N GLY A 60 9.98 2.96 -4.89
CA GLY A 60 11.04 3.91 -5.17
C GLY A 60 12.01 4.13 -4.00
N LEU A 61 11.91 3.31 -2.95
CA LEU A 61 12.86 3.27 -1.84
C LEU A 61 14.07 2.38 -2.19
N ASN A 62 15.17 2.68 -1.53
CA ASN A 62 16.38 1.88 -1.50
C ASN A 62 16.63 1.37 -0.09
N GLU A 63 17.48 0.35 0.05
CA GLU A 63 18.03 0.01 1.35
C GLU A 63 18.68 1.24 1.99
N PHE A 64 18.49 1.39 3.30
CA PHE A 64 18.92 2.52 4.12
C PHE A 64 18.17 3.84 3.91
N ASP A 65 17.18 3.89 3.00
CA ASP A 65 16.25 5.02 2.97
C ASP A 65 15.43 5.07 4.27
N THR A 66 14.94 6.27 4.58
CA THR A 66 14.17 6.52 5.80
C THR A 66 12.69 6.63 5.49
N ILE A 67 11.88 5.92 6.26
CA ILE A 67 10.42 6.06 6.27
C ILE A 67 9.97 6.63 7.60
N THR A 68 8.81 7.29 7.61
CA THR A 68 8.19 7.77 8.85
C THR A 68 6.94 6.95 9.15
N LEU A 69 6.91 6.36 10.34
CA LEU A 69 5.75 5.67 10.91
C LEU A 69 5.29 6.44 12.14
N ALA A 70 4.00 6.78 12.20
CA ALA A 70 3.41 7.52 13.30
C ALA A 70 1.98 7.06 13.58
N GLY A 71 1.56 7.13 14.85
CA GLY A 71 0.14 7.09 15.19
C GLY A 71 -0.52 8.41 14.79
N ALA A 72 -1.74 8.36 14.26
CA ALA A 72 -2.53 9.54 13.97
C ALA A 72 -2.80 10.29 15.27
N THR A 73 -2.34 11.54 15.30
CA THR A 73 -2.33 12.39 16.47
C THR A 73 -3.66 12.40 17.22
N ALA A 74 -3.56 11.98 18.48
CA ALA A 74 -4.51 12.09 19.61
C ALA A 74 -5.30 10.80 19.95
N PRO A 75 -5.18 10.32 21.21
CA PRO A 75 -4.48 10.94 22.32
C PRO A 75 -2.96 10.66 22.30
N THR A 76 -2.18 11.71 22.58
CA THR A 76 -0.70 11.78 22.56
C THR A 76 0.01 10.94 23.65
N LEU A 77 -0.67 9.94 24.21
CA LEU A 77 -0.13 9.00 25.19
C LEU A 77 -0.44 7.54 24.86
N ASN A 78 -1.05 7.27 23.70
CA ASN A 78 -1.40 5.92 23.25
C ASN A 78 -1.34 5.89 21.72
N ASN A 79 -0.15 6.04 21.12
CA ASN A 79 0.03 5.76 19.69
C ASN A 79 0.12 4.25 19.48
N ALA A 80 -0.76 3.56 20.18
CA ALA A 80 -0.77 2.14 20.31
C ALA A 80 -1.78 1.59 19.33
N ILE A 81 -1.32 0.71 18.46
CA ILE A 81 -2.22 -0.20 17.78
C ILE A 81 -2.79 -1.10 18.89
N VAL A 82 -3.94 -0.72 19.42
CA VAL A 82 -4.72 -1.53 20.36
C VAL A 82 -5.55 -2.50 19.54
N TYR A 83 -5.32 -3.80 19.72
CA TYR A 83 -6.06 -4.82 19.00
C TYR A 83 -7.26 -5.27 19.83
N GLY A 84 -8.43 -4.63 19.64
CA GLY A 84 -9.61 -4.85 20.48
C GLY A 84 -10.62 -5.88 19.95
N THR A 85 -10.85 -5.91 18.64
CA THR A 85 -11.78 -6.84 17.97
C THR A 85 -11.38 -7.01 16.51
N THR A 86 -11.32 -8.25 16.02
CA THR A 86 -10.97 -8.55 14.63
C THR A 86 -12.20 -9.10 13.88
N PRO A 87 -12.62 -8.50 12.75
CA PRO A 87 -12.22 -7.20 12.22
C PRO A 87 -12.79 -6.05 13.09
N GLY A 88 -12.10 -4.92 13.15
CA GLY A 88 -12.58 -3.78 13.95
C GLY A 88 -11.74 -2.52 13.78
N PRO A 89 -12.26 -1.37 14.24
CA PRO A 89 -11.53 -0.11 14.16
C PRO A 89 -10.24 -0.18 14.96
N LEU A 90 -9.22 0.53 14.48
CA LEU A 90 -8.01 0.78 15.25
C LEU A 90 -8.31 1.72 16.43
N GLY A 91 -7.57 1.55 17.52
CA GLY A 91 -7.61 2.51 18.64
C GLY A 91 -7.14 3.91 18.23
N THR A 92 -6.19 3.97 17.29
CA THR A 92 -5.68 5.17 16.63
C THR A 92 -5.27 4.80 15.21
N ASP A 93 -5.51 5.66 14.22
CA ASP A 93 -5.06 5.39 12.86
C ASP A 93 -3.52 5.30 12.81
N VAL A 94 -2.99 4.52 11.88
CA VAL A 94 -1.54 4.42 11.63
C VAL A 94 -1.23 5.14 10.34
N ILE A 95 -0.27 6.07 10.40
CA ILE A 95 0.17 6.87 9.27
C ILE A 95 1.58 6.44 8.88
N LEU A 96 1.74 6.00 7.65
CA LEU A 96 3.02 5.66 7.05
C LEU A 96 3.28 6.62 5.88
N SER A 97 4.45 7.24 5.86
CA SER A 97 4.81 8.17 4.77
C SER A 97 6.26 8.05 4.35
N TRP A 98 6.49 8.14 3.05
CA TRP A 98 7.83 8.13 2.47
C TRP A 98 7.91 8.95 1.18
N PRO A 99 9.07 9.55 0.88
CA PRO A 99 9.29 10.23 -0.39
C PRO A 99 9.61 9.22 -1.51
N MET A 100 9.15 9.52 -2.72
CA MET A 100 9.55 8.82 -3.95
C MET A 100 10.09 9.84 -4.95
N VAL A 101 11.22 9.53 -5.59
CA VAL A 101 11.73 10.33 -6.70
C VAL A 101 11.20 9.77 -8.02
N VAL A 102 10.11 10.36 -8.51
CA VAL A 102 9.52 10.03 -9.83
C VAL A 102 9.88 11.12 -10.85
N GLY A 103 10.87 10.85 -11.70
CA GLY A 103 11.24 11.77 -12.78
C GLY A 103 11.82 13.10 -12.27
N PRO A 104 11.48 14.27 -12.87
CA PRO A 104 12.04 15.57 -12.47
C PRO A 104 11.48 16.12 -11.15
N GLY A 105 10.71 15.35 -10.38
CA GLY A 105 10.05 15.79 -9.16
C GLY A 105 10.20 14.82 -7.99
N VAL A 106 9.80 15.29 -6.80
CA VAL A 106 9.65 14.49 -5.59
C VAL A 106 8.16 14.34 -5.33
N ASP A 107 7.71 13.10 -5.17
CA ASP A 107 6.37 12.76 -4.70
C ASP A 107 6.46 12.25 -3.26
N THR A 108 5.37 12.28 -2.52
CA THR A 108 5.29 11.75 -1.15
C THR A 108 4.03 10.93 -1.03
N PHE A 109 4.22 9.65 -0.71
CA PHE A 109 3.16 8.71 -0.45
C PHE A 109 2.77 8.78 1.03
N THR A 110 1.48 8.69 1.29
CA THR A 110 0.90 8.68 2.64
C THR A 110 -0.19 7.63 2.72
N GLU A 111 0.04 6.61 3.52
CA GLU A 111 -0.96 5.61 3.90
C GLU A 111 -1.61 6.00 5.22
N THR A 112 -2.94 5.96 5.27
CA THR A 112 -3.75 6.17 6.47
C THR A 112 -4.54 4.90 6.75
N LEU A 113 -4.13 4.15 7.78
CA LEU A 113 -4.68 2.85 8.15
C LEU A 113 -5.62 3.01 9.33
N THR A 114 -6.84 2.52 9.22
CA THR A 114 -7.93 2.81 10.17
C THR A 114 -8.54 1.56 10.79
N THR A 115 -8.28 0.39 10.21
CA THR A 115 -8.98 -0.85 10.56
C THR A 115 -7.99 -1.99 10.77
N VAL A 116 -8.15 -2.75 11.86
CA VAL A 116 -7.50 -4.06 12.02
C VAL A 116 -8.32 -5.09 11.26
N GLN A 117 -7.73 -5.64 10.20
CA GLN A 117 -8.36 -6.70 9.41
C GLN A 117 -8.08 -8.08 10.01
N SER A 118 -6.84 -8.33 10.44
CA SER A 118 -6.45 -9.62 11.02
C SER A 118 -5.35 -9.47 12.07
N ILE A 119 -5.32 -10.41 13.03
CA ILE A 119 -4.22 -10.58 13.97
C ILE A 119 -3.83 -12.05 13.93
N ALA A 120 -2.56 -12.33 13.74
CA ALA A 120 -2.00 -13.66 13.71
C ALA A 120 -0.97 -13.80 14.84
N THR A 121 -1.24 -14.70 15.78
CA THR A 121 -0.21 -15.25 16.67
C THR A 121 0.08 -16.67 16.22
N MET A 122 1.35 -17.05 16.25
CA MET A 122 1.79 -18.38 15.80
C MET A 122 2.23 -19.19 17.01
N SER A 123 1.51 -20.26 17.34
CA SER A 123 1.83 -21.12 18.48
C SER A 123 3.19 -21.82 18.34
N ASN A 124 3.68 -21.99 17.11
CA ASN A 124 4.98 -22.57 16.78
C ASN A 124 6.11 -21.53 16.65
N VAL A 125 5.81 -20.23 16.72
CA VAL A 125 6.78 -19.14 16.70
C VAL A 125 6.51 -18.26 17.92
N PRO A 126 7.02 -18.63 19.11
CA PRO A 126 6.85 -17.79 20.29
C PRO A 126 7.46 -16.42 20.03
N ASN A 127 6.85 -15.37 20.60
CA ASN A 127 7.24 -13.97 20.42
C ASN A 127 6.99 -13.42 19.00
N PHE A 128 6.05 -14.02 18.26
CA PHE A 128 5.56 -13.51 16.99
C PHE A 128 4.19 -12.85 17.14
N ILE A 129 4.01 -11.71 16.47
CA ILE A 129 2.70 -11.14 16.16
C ILE A 129 2.69 -10.67 14.70
N GLY A 130 1.63 -11.01 13.99
CA GLY A 130 1.29 -10.49 12.67
C GLY A 130 0.00 -9.69 12.77
N VAL A 131 -0.06 -8.56 12.10
CA VAL A 131 -1.22 -7.67 12.06
C VAL A 131 -1.45 -7.28 10.62
N THR A 132 -2.67 -7.43 10.13
CA THR A 132 -3.06 -6.85 8.83
C THR A 132 -3.95 -5.66 9.09
N LEU A 133 -3.53 -4.50 8.62
CA LEU A 133 -4.25 -3.25 8.69
C LEU A 133 -4.84 -2.91 7.33
N ALA A 134 -5.99 -2.25 7.32
CA ALA A 134 -6.63 -1.73 6.12
C ALA A 134 -6.79 -0.21 6.21
N GLY A 135 -6.67 0.45 5.06
CA GLY A 135 -6.72 1.90 4.97
C GLY A 135 -6.74 2.43 3.53
N THR A 136 -6.23 3.64 3.39
CA THR A 136 -6.16 4.37 2.12
C THR A 136 -4.78 4.96 1.86
N LEU A 137 -4.36 4.95 0.60
CA LEU A 137 -3.14 5.56 0.10
C LEU A 137 -3.45 6.86 -0.65
N THR A 138 -2.66 7.90 -0.38
CA THR A 138 -2.67 9.18 -1.07
C THR A 138 -1.26 9.59 -1.45
N ASP A 139 -1.11 10.37 -2.52
CA ASP A 139 0.16 10.97 -2.94
C ASP A 139 0.01 12.47 -3.24
N THR A 140 1.13 13.19 -3.24
CA THR A 140 1.12 14.63 -3.52
C THR A 140 0.86 14.95 -5.00
N MET A 141 1.19 14.02 -5.89
CA MET A 141 0.93 14.13 -7.32
C MET A 141 -0.50 13.69 -7.73
N HIS A 142 -1.31 13.25 -6.77
CA HIS A 142 -2.70 12.80 -6.96
C HIS A 142 -2.85 11.64 -7.96
N LEU A 143 -1.81 10.81 -8.12
CA LEU A 143 -1.88 9.53 -8.82
C LEU A 143 -2.67 8.49 -8.01
N PHE A 144 -2.65 8.62 -6.68
CA PHE A 144 -3.41 7.84 -5.72
C PHE A 144 -4.28 8.79 -4.89
N THR A 145 -5.60 8.65 -4.99
CA THR A 145 -6.55 9.42 -4.18
C THR A 145 -7.45 8.43 -3.46
N ASP A 146 -7.24 8.30 -2.15
CA ASP A 146 -7.94 7.37 -1.27
C ASP A 146 -7.94 5.92 -1.78
N ALA A 147 -6.84 5.51 -2.42
CA ALA A 147 -6.74 4.19 -3.00
C ALA A 147 -6.69 3.14 -1.88
N PRO A 148 -7.54 2.10 -1.88
CA PRO A 148 -7.56 1.14 -0.78
C PRO A 148 -6.23 0.38 -0.70
N VAL A 149 -5.69 0.30 0.51
CA VAL A 149 -4.42 -0.38 0.81
C VAL A 149 -4.59 -1.34 1.98
N LEU A 150 -3.86 -2.45 1.93
CA LEU A 150 -3.71 -3.40 3.03
C LEU A 150 -2.24 -3.41 3.44
N LEU A 151 -1.94 -3.06 4.69
CA LEU A 151 -0.60 -3.15 5.25
C LEU A 151 -0.51 -4.41 6.10
N SER A 152 0.35 -5.34 5.74
CA SER A 152 0.75 -6.41 6.67
C SER A 152 1.93 -5.92 7.50
N LEU A 153 1.87 -6.11 8.81
CA LEU A 153 2.94 -5.90 9.76
C LEU A 153 3.22 -7.24 10.42
N SER A 154 4.49 -7.61 10.52
CA SER A 154 4.88 -8.74 11.35
C SER A 154 5.98 -8.30 12.30
N ALA A 155 6.12 -8.98 13.42
CA ALA A 155 7.02 -8.61 14.49
C ALA A 155 7.48 -9.90 15.16
N THR A 156 8.80 -10.07 15.32
CA THR A 156 9.39 -11.21 16.02
C THR A 156 10.36 -10.70 17.07
N GLN A 157 10.09 -10.93 18.35
CA GLN A 157 10.98 -10.48 19.43
C GLN A 157 12.14 -11.46 19.60
N VAL A 158 13.35 -10.93 19.51
CA VAL A 158 14.61 -11.68 19.69
C VAL A 158 15.21 -11.35 21.05
N GLY A 159 15.12 -12.30 21.99
CA GLY A 159 15.64 -12.14 23.36
C GLY A 159 14.64 -11.55 24.35
N ALA A 160 14.98 -11.63 25.63
CA ALA A 160 14.04 -11.37 26.73
C ALA A 160 13.76 -9.88 27.01
N ASN A 161 14.67 -8.96 26.64
CA ASN A 161 14.64 -7.58 27.17
C ASN A 161 14.78 -6.46 26.13
N ILE A 162 15.04 -6.77 24.85
CA ILE A 162 15.09 -5.74 23.79
C ILE A 162 14.31 -6.29 22.61
N PRO A 163 13.05 -5.86 22.39
CA PRO A 163 12.31 -6.28 21.22
C PRO A 163 12.96 -5.63 20.00
N SER A 164 13.82 -6.36 19.30
CA SER A 164 14.10 -6.03 17.91
C SER A 164 12.85 -6.40 17.13
N VAL A 165 12.06 -5.40 16.75
CA VAL A 165 10.87 -5.62 15.95
C VAL A 165 11.23 -5.31 14.49
N SER A 166 11.22 -6.35 13.65
CA SER A 166 11.35 -6.22 12.21
C SER A 166 9.97 -6.33 11.60
N PHE A 167 9.57 -5.31 10.84
CA PHE A 167 8.33 -5.32 10.07
C PHE A 167 8.62 -5.63 8.62
N SER A 168 7.67 -6.30 7.98
CA SER A 168 7.63 -6.49 6.54
C SER A 168 6.34 -5.89 6.07
N ASP A 169 6.43 -4.84 5.25
CA ASP A 169 5.32 -4.21 4.57
C ASP A 169 4.97 -5.02 3.31
N THR A 170 3.69 -5.15 3.02
CA THR A 170 3.22 -5.56 1.71
C THR A 170 1.95 -4.81 1.43
N SER A 171 2.11 -3.60 0.91
CA SER A 171 1.00 -2.72 0.57
C SER A 171 0.52 -3.06 -0.83
N ILE A 172 -0.75 -3.43 -0.96
CA ILE A 172 -1.38 -3.79 -2.24
C ILE A 172 -2.39 -2.72 -2.58
N VAL A 173 -2.06 -1.89 -3.56
CA VAL A 173 -3.05 -0.99 -4.15
C VAL A 173 -3.88 -1.80 -5.14
N THR A 174 -5.17 -1.98 -4.87
CA THR A 174 -6.05 -2.59 -5.87
C THR A 174 -6.27 -1.59 -7.01
N PRO A 175 -5.90 -1.93 -8.27
CA PRO A 175 -6.13 -1.02 -9.37
C PRO A 175 -7.63 -0.82 -9.51
N THR A 176 -8.07 0.41 -9.73
CA THR A 176 -9.46 0.68 -10.11
C THR A 176 -9.71 0.02 -11.45
N ILE A 177 -10.25 -1.20 -11.43
CA ILE A 177 -10.72 -1.87 -12.65
C ILE A 177 -11.75 -0.91 -13.24
N PRO A 178 -11.58 -0.46 -14.51
CA PRO A 178 -12.55 0.41 -15.14
C PRO A 178 -13.93 -0.24 -14.99
N GLU A 179 -14.91 0.53 -14.55
CA GLU A 179 -16.25 0.00 -14.34
C GLU A 179 -16.72 -0.75 -15.60
N PRO A 180 -17.57 -1.78 -15.49
CA PRO A 180 -18.12 -2.49 -16.65
C PRO A 180 -18.71 -1.55 -17.72
N SER A 181 -19.22 -0.39 -17.29
CA SER A 181 -19.71 0.72 -18.14
C SER A 181 -18.60 1.31 -19.02
N THR A 182 -17.39 1.46 -18.48
CA THR A 182 -16.22 2.03 -19.17
C THR A 182 -15.72 1.11 -20.28
N TRP A 183 -15.68 -0.20 -20.02
CA TRP A 183 -15.38 -1.20 -21.06
C TRP A 183 -16.42 -1.17 -22.18
N THR A 184 -17.69 -1.06 -21.79
CA THR A 184 -18.80 -0.98 -22.73
C THR A 184 -18.68 0.27 -23.61
N MET A 185 -18.38 1.42 -23.02
CA MET A 185 -18.20 2.68 -23.75
C MET A 185 -17.01 2.62 -24.71
N MET A 186 -15.88 2.04 -24.29
CA MET A 186 -14.73 1.82 -25.18
C MET A 186 -15.07 0.88 -26.33
N ALA A 187 -15.71 -0.26 -26.04
CA ALA A 187 -16.13 -1.20 -27.07
C ALA A 187 -17.09 -0.56 -28.08
N PHE A 188 -18.05 0.23 -27.62
CA PHE A 188 -18.94 1.00 -28.49
C PHE A 188 -18.21 2.05 -29.30
N GLY A 189 -17.26 2.78 -28.70
CA GLY A 189 -16.42 3.75 -29.40
C GLY A 189 -15.64 3.12 -30.55
N PHE A 190 -15.00 1.97 -30.30
CA PHE A 190 -14.28 1.23 -31.34
C PHE A 190 -15.21 0.64 -32.40
N ALA A 191 -16.38 0.13 -32.01
CA ALA A 191 -17.38 -0.36 -32.95
C ALA A 191 -17.89 0.76 -33.88
N ALA A 192 -18.13 1.96 -33.33
CA ALA A 192 -18.55 3.12 -34.10
C ALA A 192 -17.47 3.58 -35.10
N LEU A 193 -16.21 3.62 -34.69
CA LEU A 193 -15.08 3.93 -35.56
C LEU A 193 -14.91 2.89 -36.68
N GLY A 194 -15.00 1.60 -36.35
CA GLY A 194 -14.95 0.51 -37.33
C GLY A 194 -16.08 0.60 -38.36
N TYR A 195 -17.30 0.93 -37.91
CA TYR A 195 -18.45 1.13 -38.79
C TYR A 195 -18.27 2.32 -39.73
N ALA A 196 -17.77 3.46 -39.23
CA ALA A 196 -17.49 4.64 -40.03
C ALA A 196 -16.45 4.36 -41.13
N ALA A 197 -15.36 3.66 -40.80
CA ALA A 197 -14.33 3.26 -41.76
C ALA A 197 -14.87 2.31 -42.84
N ALA A 198 -15.76 1.37 -42.48
CA ALA A 198 -16.37 0.44 -43.43
C ALA A 198 -17.28 1.17 -44.45
N ARG A 199 -17.91 2.28 -44.07
CA ARG A 199 -18.78 3.07 -44.96
C ARG A 199 -17.99 3.84 -46.02
N GLN A 200 -16.80 4.34 -45.68
CA GLN A 200 -15.96 5.10 -46.63
C GLN A 200 -15.40 4.21 -47.76
N ARG A 201 -15.14 2.93 -47.49
CA ARG A 201 -14.64 1.99 -48.51
C ARG A 201 -15.64 1.74 -49.65
N LYS A 202 -16.94 1.88 -49.40
CA LYS A 202 -17.98 1.64 -50.42
C LYS A 202 -18.12 2.80 -51.42
N VAL A 203 -17.64 3.99 -51.09
CA VAL A 203 -17.79 5.19 -51.95
C VAL A 203 -16.68 5.26 -53.01
N ASN A 204 -15.49 4.74 -52.74
CA ASN A 204 -14.35 4.81 -53.66
C ASN A 204 -14.28 3.69 -54.73
N VAL A 205 -15.09 2.63 -54.62
CA VAL A 205 -15.10 1.54 -55.61
C VAL A 205 -15.88 1.90 -56.88
N THR A 206 -16.80 2.87 -56.82
CA THR A 206 -17.66 3.23 -57.96
C THR A 206 -17.02 4.23 -58.94
N VAL A 207 -15.84 4.79 -58.63
CA VAL A 207 -15.19 5.83 -59.47
C VAL A 207 -14.16 5.25 -60.45
N LEU A 208 -13.80 3.96 -60.36
CA LEU A 208 -12.78 3.32 -61.20
C LEU A 208 -13.35 2.44 -62.33
N SER A 209 -14.65 2.48 -62.60
CA SER A 209 -15.26 1.81 -63.77
C SER A 209 -15.77 2.83 -64.79
N ARG A 210 -14.86 3.49 -65.50
CA ARG A 210 -15.15 4.16 -66.78
C ARG A 210 -13.94 4.13 -67.68
#